data_AF-A0A934I6A4-F1
#
_entry.id   AF-A0A934I6A4-F1
#
_cell.length_a   1.000
_cell.length_b   1.000
_cell.length_c   1.000
_cell.angle_alpha   90.00
_cell.angle_beta   90.00
_cell.angle_gamma   90.00
#
_symmetry.space_group_name_H-M   'P 1'
#
loop_
_entity.id
_entity.type
_entity.pdbx_description
1 polymer ?
#
loop_
_entity_poly.entity_id
_entity_poly.type
_entity_poly.pdbx_seq_one_letter_code
_entity_poly.pdbx_strand_id
1 'polypeptide(L)'
;MTDTLNTTTTGGAADPAHHPTIAVLDASDPTLRTVWHVQTDPNSATGRYSGAWIVGETPTDGGTPDSEPDPEGADAGTPGTGSVDPASVLESLLRGTVVLAVGDTDPDTVAGADSRAGTTTLAAIHAALTRAADEIRAAAKKAHEENPHLTVPRLPAVTLPDDGPDSGAAFHGEEIARAAWCTAQAAGELVEQWFAVESQRRSRAHLKETFGPDVRPLPLG
;
A
#
# COMPACT_ATOMS: atom_id res chain seq x y z
N MET A 1 20.66 43.10 -35.21
CA MET A 1 20.04 41.78 -35.06
C MET A 1 20.82 41.03 -34.01
N THR A 2 20.46 41.24 -32.75
CA THR A 2 21.04 40.54 -31.59
C THR A 2 19.97 39.57 -31.11
N ASP A 3 20.26 38.29 -31.28
CA ASP A 3 19.43 37.16 -30.86
C ASP A 3 19.71 36.89 -29.38
N THR A 4 18.72 37.12 -28.53
CA THR A 4 18.79 36.85 -27.09
C THR A 4 18.23 35.46 -26.83
N LEU A 5 19.12 34.48 -26.67
CA LEU A 5 18.75 33.15 -26.18
C LEU A 5 18.40 33.24 -24.69
N ASN A 6 17.11 33.14 -24.38
CA ASN A 6 16.62 32.93 -23.02
C ASN A 6 16.94 31.49 -22.59
N THR A 7 17.89 31.35 -21.67
CA THR A 7 18.02 30.17 -20.81
C THR A 7 16.85 30.14 -19.83
N THR A 8 15.84 29.32 -20.10
CA THR A 8 14.86 28.94 -19.08
C THR A 8 15.47 27.81 -18.26
N THR A 9 16.11 28.17 -17.15
CA THR A 9 16.33 27.27 -16.02
C THR A 9 14.96 26.88 -15.49
N THR A 10 14.45 25.71 -15.88
CA THR A 10 13.33 25.06 -15.20
C THR A 10 13.78 24.74 -13.80
N GLY A 11 13.35 25.58 -12.85
CA GLY A 11 13.48 25.30 -11.43
C GLY A 11 12.88 23.94 -11.11
N GLY A 12 13.57 23.19 -10.25
CA GLY A 12 13.05 21.98 -9.66
C GLY A 12 11.72 22.31 -8.97
N ALA A 13 10.63 21.96 -9.62
CA ALA A 13 9.35 21.82 -8.96
C ALA A 13 9.55 20.74 -7.88
N ALA A 14 9.17 21.07 -6.65
CA ALA A 14 9.02 20.09 -5.58
C ALA A 14 8.27 18.87 -6.14
N ASP A 15 8.82 17.68 -5.91
CA ASP A 15 8.22 16.42 -6.30
C ASP A 15 6.73 16.44 -5.91
N PRO A 16 5.77 16.20 -6.84
CA PRO A 16 4.37 16.04 -6.46
C PRO A 16 4.32 15.02 -5.32
N ALA A 17 3.66 15.37 -4.21
CA ALA A 17 3.65 14.56 -3.01
C ALA A 17 3.32 13.09 -3.37
N HIS A 18 4.34 12.22 -3.31
CA HIS A 18 4.22 10.85 -3.77
C HIS A 18 3.27 10.09 -2.85
N HIS A 19 2.23 9.47 -3.43
CA HIS A 19 1.27 8.63 -2.72
C HIS A 19 1.70 7.16 -2.82
N PRO A 20 2.41 6.61 -1.81
CA PRO A 20 2.96 5.25 -1.88
C PRO A 20 1.87 4.18 -1.91
N THR A 21 2.02 3.16 -2.76
CA THR A 21 1.19 1.96 -2.67
C THR A 21 1.56 1.15 -1.43
N ILE A 22 0.57 0.62 -0.72
CA ILE A 22 0.76 -0.31 0.39
C ILE A 22 0.68 -1.73 -0.16
N ALA A 23 1.70 -2.55 0.09
CA ALA A 23 1.65 -3.99 -0.16
C ALA A 23 1.34 -4.73 1.13
N VAL A 24 0.14 -5.28 1.24
CA VAL A 24 -0.27 -6.16 2.33
C VAL A 24 0.31 -7.54 2.08
N LEU A 25 1.16 -8.00 2.99
CA LEU A 25 1.91 -9.23 2.85
C LEU A 25 1.55 -10.21 3.97
N ASP A 26 0.93 -11.32 3.59
CA ASP A 26 0.80 -12.50 4.44
C ASP A 26 1.94 -13.47 4.17
N ALA A 27 2.70 -13.73 5.23
CA ALA A 27 3.83 -14.65 5.25
C ALA A 27 3.73 -15.66 6.41
N SER A 28 2.50 -15.91 6.87
CA SER A 28 2.23 -16.93 7.88
C SER A 28 2.64 -18.34 7.42
N ASP A 29 2.48 -18.65 6.13
CA ASP A 29 2.94 -19.90 5.52
C ASP A 29 4.31 -19.73 4.84
N PRO A 30 5.38 -20.43 5.28
CA PRO A 30 6.73 -20.29 4.72
C PRO A 30 6.87 -20.63 3.23
N THR A 31 5.96 -21.41 2.65
CA THR A 31 6.03 -21.84 1.24
C THR A 31 5.11 -21.04 0.33
N LEU A 32 4.07 -20.40 0.87
CA LEU A 32 3.09 -19.61 0.12
C LEU A 32 2.91 -18.23 0.74
N ARG A 33 3.11 -17.18 -0.04
CA ARG A 33 2.94 -15.78 0.35
C ARG A 33 1.74 -15.18 -0.37
N THR A 34 0.91 -14.42 0.34
CA THR A 34 -0.15 -13.64 -0.29
C THR A 34 0.22 -12.16 -0.29
N VAL A 35 0.16 -11.51 -1.45
CA VAL A 35 0.38 -10.07 -1.61
C VAL A 35 -0.90 -9.41 -2.10
N TRP A 36 -1.31 -8.31 -1.44
CA TRP A 36 -2.41 -7.46 -1.88
C TRP A 36 -1.95 -6.01 -1.99
N HIS A 37 -2.22 -5.33 -3.12
CA HIS A 37 -1.89 -3.91 -3.26
C HIS A 37 -3.07 -3.00 -2.93
N VAL A 38 -2.83 -2.02 -2.06
CA VAL A 38 -3.78 -0.95 -1.69
C VAL A 38 -3.23 0.40 -2.17
N GLN A 39 -4.00 1.08 -3.02
CA GLN A 39 -3.64 2.38 -3.58
C GLN A 39 -4.00 3.51 -2.62
N THR A 40 -3.04 4.40 -2.40
CA THR A 40 -3.21 5.59 -1.54
C THR A 40 -3.33 6.90 -2.31
N ASP A 41 -3.19 6.86 -3.64
CA ASP A 41 -3.42 8.02 -4.49
C ASP A 41 -4.93 8.25 -4.65
N PRO A 42 -5.46 9.44 -4.29
CA PRO A 42 -6.87 9.77 -4.48
C PRO A 42 -7.32 9.75 -5.96
N ASN A 43 -6.38 9.83 -6.90
CA ASN A 43 -6.64 9.83 -8.35
C ASN A 43 -6.31 8.50 -9.04
N SER A 44 -6.02 7.44 -8.28
CA SER A 44 -5.65 6.16 -8.88
C SER A 44 -6.73 5.62 -9.81
N ALA A 45 -6.34 5.32 -11.06
CA ALA A 45 -7.23 4.80 -12.09
C ALA A 45 -7.67 3.34 -11.86
N THR A 46 -6.92 2.58 -11.04
CA THR A 46 -7.14 1.15 -10.82
C THR A 46 -8.10 0.84 -9.67
N GLY A 47 -8.67 1.86 -9.02
CA GLY A 47 -9.44 1.68 -7.78
C GLY A 47 -8.53 1.39 -6.57
N ARG A 48 -9.11 1.39 -5.37
CA ARG A 48 -8.34 1.29 -4.10
C ARG A 48 -7.61 -0.04 -3.93
N TYR A 49 -8.08 -1.11 -4.58
CA TYR A 49 -7.46 -2.45 -4.54
C TYR A 49 -6.94 -2.79 -5.93
N SER A 50 -5.64 -3.01 -6.10
CA SER A 50 -5.00 -3.16 -7.42
C SER A 50 -4.58 -4.57 -7.80
N GLY A 51 -4.83 -5.58 -6.95
CA GLY A 51 -4.60 -6.98 -7.28
C GLY A 51 -4.24 -7.82 -6.06
N ALA A 52 -4.36 -9.14 -6.23
CA ALA A 52 -3.98 -10.16 -5.26
C ALA A 52 -3.12 -11.22 -5.96
N TRP A 53 -2.05 -11.63 -5.31
CA TRP A 53 -1.13 -12.66 -5.80
C TRP A 53 -0.83 -13.66 -4.70
N ILE A 54 -0.85 -14.94 -5.05
CA ILE A 54 -0.31 -16.01 -4.22
C ILE A 54 1.01 -16.44 -4.88
N VAL A 55 2.10 -16.35 -4.13
CA VAL A 55 3.47 -16.58 -4.61
C VAL A 55 4.10 -17.68 -3.79
N GLY A 56 4.58 -18.73 -4.45
CA GLY A 56 5.29 -19.81 -3.78
C GLY A 56 5.32 -21.09 -4.59
N GLU A 57 5.95 -22.10 -4.03
CA GLU A 57 5.99 -23.43 -4.63
C GLU A 57 4.65 -24.11 -4.31
N THR A 58 3.79 -24.31 -5.31
CA THR A 58 2.69 -25.24 -5.13
C THR A 58 3.30 -26.62 -4.90
N PRO A 59 2.90 -27.38 -3.87
CA PRO A 59 3.36 -28.75 -3.72
C PRO A 59 3.18 -29.44 -5.06
N THR A 60 4.28 -29.92 -5.64
CA THR A 60 4.19 -30.70 -6.87
C THR A 60 3.27 -31.86 -6.54
N ASP A 61 2.07 -31.87 -7.12
CA ASP A 61 1.14 -32.97 -6.94
C ASP A 61 1.93 -34.23 -7.28
N GLY A 62 2.09 -35.10 -6.28
CA GLY A 62 2.95 -36.26 -6.34
C GLY A 62 2.33 -37.28 -7.27
N GLY A 63 2.33 -36.97 -8.57
CA GLY A 63 2.02 -37.91 -9.62
C GLY A 63 3.02 -39.05 -9.50
N THR A 64 2.55 -40.18 -8.98
CA THR A 64 3.26 -41.46 -9.05
C THR A 64 3.81 -41.60 -10.47
N PRO A 65 5.13 -41.69 -10.69
CA PRO A 65 5.66 -42.07 -11.99
C PRO A 65 5.42 -43.57 -12.13
N ASP A 66 4.20 -43.96 -12.44
CA ASP A 66 3.87 -45.36 -12.72
C ASP A 66 4.00 -45.57 -14.23
N SER A 67 5.23 -45.89 -14.66
CA SER A 67 5.58 -46.91 -15.66
C SER A 67 6.88 -46.58 -16.40
N GLU A 68 7.79 -47.56 -16.39
CA GLU A 68 9.10 -47.65 -17.06
C GLU A 68 9.03 -47.53 -18.60
N PRO A 69 10.20 -47.35 -19.28
CA PRO A 69 10.33 -46.58 -20.52
C PRO A 69 10.17 -47.39 -21.81
N ASP A 70 9.62 -46.74 -22.83
CA ASP A 70 9.75 -47.15 -24.23
C ASP A 70 11.00 -46.46 -24.84
N PRO A 71 11.98 -47.18 -25.39
CA PRO A 71 13.15 -46.57 -26.00
C PRO A 71 12.98 -46.47 -27.53
N GLU A 72 12.67 -45.29 -28.06
CA GLU A 72 13.27 -44.81 -29.33
C GLU A 72 12.72 -43.43 -29.75
N GLY A 73 13.64 -42.45 -29.82
CA GLY A 73 13.71 -41.51 -30.93
C GLY A 73 12.69 -40.37 -31.00
N ALA A 74 13.02 -39.22 -30.39
CA ALA A 74 12.97 -37.92 -31.07
C ALA A 74 13.58 -36.84 -30.18
N ASP A 75 14.73 -36.33 -30.62
CA ASP A 75 15.26 -35.02 -30.26
C ASP A 75 14.22 -33.96 -30.66
N ALA A 76 13.42 -33.53 -29.67
CA ALA A 76 12.62 -32.33 -29.74
C ALA A 76 12.96 -31.54 -28.48
N GLY A 77 13.80 -30.53 -28.65
CA GLY A 77 14.22 -29.61 -27.59
C GLY A 77 13.03 -29.23 -26.71
N THR A 78 13.12 -29.64 -25.45
CA THR A 78 12.19 -29.22 -24.41
C THR A 78 12.11 -27.69 -24.47
N PRO A 79 10.93 -27.09 -24.75
CA PRO A 79 10.79 -25.66 -24.50
C PRO A 79 11.08 -25.48 -23.03
N GLY A 80 12.14 -24.73 -22.71
CA GLY A 80 12.45 -24.40 -21.32
C GLY A 80 11.22 -23.75 -20.72
N THR A 81 10.46 -24.52 -19.93
CA THR A 81 9.46 -23.98 -19.02
C THR A 81 10.26 -23.09 -18.08
N GLY A 82 10.30 -21.80 -18.38
CA GLY A 82 10.97 -20.82 -17.55
C GLY A 82 10.31 -20.87 -16.19
N SER A 83 10.88 -21.65 -15.28
CA SER A 83 10.51 -21.63 -13.87
C SER A 83 10.85 -20.24 -13.38
N VAL A 84 9.81 -19.42 -13.19
CA VAL A 84 9.97 -18.11 -12.59
C VAL A 84 10.19 -18.36 -11.11
N ASP A 85 11.34 -17.96 -10.59
CA ASP A 85 11.67 -18.07 -9.18
C ASP A 85 10.66 -17.26 -8.34
N PRO A 86 9.95 -17.89 -7.37
CA PRO A 86 8.94 -17.21 -6.57
C PRO A 86 9.53 -16.06 -5.74
N ALA A 87 10.79 -16.13 -5.32
CA ALA A 87 11.44 -15.04 -4.59
C ALA A 87 11.58 -13.79 -5.48
N SER A 88 11.99 -13.97 -6.74
CA SER A 88 12.08 -12.88 -7.73
C SER A 88 10.72 -12.24 -8.03
N VAL A 89 9.63 -13.03 -8.08
CA VAL A 89 8.26 -12.49 -8.24
C VAL A 89 7.87 -11.66 -7.03
N LEU A 90 8.10 -12.19 -5.82
CA LEU A 90 7.79 -11.48 -4.59
C LEU A 90 8.55 -10.15 -4.51
N GLU A 91 9.86 -10.14 -4.79
CA GLU A 91 10.65 -8.91 -4.82
C GLU A 91 10.08 -7.89 -5.82
N SER A 92 9.68 -8.36 -7.01
CA SER A 92 9.06 -7.49 -8.01
C SER A 92 7.73 -6.89 -7.55
N LEU A 93 6.92 -7.64 -6.78
CA LEU A 93 5.63 -7.17 -6.26
C LEU A 93 5.78 -6.19 -5.09
N LEU A 94 6.85 -6.31 -4.30
CA LEU A 94 7.11 -5.44 -3.16
C LEU A 94 7.89 -4.16 -3.54
N ARG A 95 8.54 -4.14 -4.72
CA ARG A 95 9.37 -3.03 -5.17
C ARG A 95 8.60 -1.71 -5.20
N GLY A 96 9.10 -0.72 -4.46
CA GLY A 96 8.51 0.63 -4.43
C GLY A 96 7.25 0.76 -3.58
N THR A 97 6.89 -0.28 -2.82
CA THR A 97 5.73 -0.29 -1.93
C THR A 97 6.14 -0.21 -0.47
N VAL A 98 5.27 0.35 0.38
CA VAL A 98 5.36 0.22 1.83
C VAL A 98 4.75 -1.12 2.21
N VAL A 99 5.49 -1.97 2.92
CA VAL A 99 5.02 -3.32 3.27
C VAL A 99 4.21 -3.26 4.55
N LEU A 100 2.95 -3.71 4.49
CA LEU A 100 2.07 -3.90 5.64
C LEU A 100 2.03 -5.40 5.98
N ALA A 101 2.60 -5.79 7.11
CA ALA A 101 2.58 -7.17 7.55
C ALA A 101 1.19 -7.58 8.06
N VAL A 102 0.75 -8.80 7.71
CA VAL A 102 -0.49 -9.39 8.19
C VAL A 102 -0.28 -10.05 9.55
N GLY A 103 -1.23 -9.83 10.47
CA GLY A 103 -1.18 -10.36 11.84
C GLY A 103 -0.01 -9.80 12.66
N ASP A 104 0.51 -10.61 13.57
CA ASP A 104 1.67 -10.28 14.42
C ASP A 104 3.02 -10.57 13.74
N THR A 105 3.03 -10.79 12.43
CA THR A 105 4.27 -11.07 11.70
C THR A 105 5.19 -9.86 11.80
N ASP A 106 6.43 -10.06 12.26
CA ASP A 106 7.39 -8.97 12.38
C ASP A 106 7.69 -8.40 10.98
N PRO A 107 7.31 -7.14 10.70
CA PRO A 107 7.48 -6.51 9.39
C PRO A 107 8.91 -6.64 8.83
N ASP A 108 9.93 -6.59 9.69
CA ASP A 108 11.33 -6.64 9.29
C ASP A 108 11.77 -8.04 8.86
N THR A 109 11.07 -9.08 9.29
CA THR A 109 11.32 -10.47 8.87
C THR A 109 10.71 -10.79 7.50
N VAL A 110 9.70 -10.03 7.07
CA VAL A 110 8.88 -10.35 5.89
C VAL A 110 9.38 -9.69 4.62
N ALA A 111 9.92 -8.49 4.75
CA ALA A 111 10.10 -7.61 3.61
C ALA A 111 11.39 -7.90 2.82
N GLY A 112 12.29 -8.74 3.35
CA GLY A 112 13.63 -8.92 2.79
C GLY A 112 14.40 -7.58 2.74
N ALA A 113 15.67 -7.61 2.34
CA ALA A 113 16.54 -6.44 2.37
C ALA A 113 16.14 -5.30 1.39
N ASP A 114 15.16 -5.51 0.49
CA ASP A 114 14.91 -4.65 -0.68
C ASP A 114 13.60 -3.83 -0.63
N SER A 115 12.87 -3.86 0.49
CA SER A 115 11.73 -2.97 0.78
C SER A 115 12.21 -1.53 1.04
N ARG A 116 12.64 -0.85 -0.02
CA ARG A 116 13.24 0.49 0.04
C ARG A 116 12.33 1.58 0.62
N ALA A 117 11.01 1.34 0.73
CA ALA A 117 10.04 2.28 1.28
C ALA A 117 9.64 1.98 2.75
N GLY A 118 10.21 0.94 3.37
CA GLY A 118 9.98 0.60 4.77
C GLY A 118 8.79 -0.34 5.00
N THR A 119 8.63 -0.70 6.27
CA THR A 119 7.65 -1.67 6.76
C THR A 119 6.72 -1.02 7.79
N THR A 120 5.48 -1.50 7.91
CA THR A 120 4.47 -0.90 8.79
C THR A 120 3.43 -1.92 9.27
N THR A 121 2.55 -1.47 10.17
CA THR A 121 1.41 -2.23 10.72
C THR A 121 0.14 -1.37 10.70
N LEU A 122 -1.05 -1.97 10.76
CA LEU A 122 -2.31 -1.21 10.81
C LEU A 122 -2.34 -0.25 12.02
N ALA A 123 -1.84 -0.71 13.16
CA ALA A 123 -1.72 0.11 14.36
C ALA A 123 -0.76 1.30 14.17
N ALA A 124 0.37 1.09 13.47
CA ALA A 124 1.30 2.18 13.16
C ALA A 124 0.69 3.21 12.20
N ILE A 125 0.00 2.76 11.14
CA ILE A 125 -0.72 3.65 10.21
C ILE A 125 -1.79 4.43 10.97
N HIS A 126 -2.61 3.76 11.79
CA HIS A 126 -3.64 4.40 12.61
C HIS A 126 -3.07 5.46 13.56
N ALA A 127 -1.98 5.15 14.26
CA ALA A 127 -1.32 6.08 15.16
C ALA A 127 -0.77 7.31 14.43
N ALA A 128 -0.18 7.11 13.24
CA ALA A 128 0.34 8.19 12.42
C ALA A 128 -0.78 9.10 11.87
N LEU A 129 -1.88 8.50 11.39
CA LEU A 129 -3.07 9.25 10.94
C LEU A 129 -3.71 10.05 12.07
N THR A 130 -3.81 9.46 13.26
CA THR A 130 -4.33 10.15 14.44
C THR A 130 -3.47 11.37 14.79
N ARG A 131 -2.14 11.20 14.81
CA ARG A 131 -1.19 12.30 15.05
C ARG A 131 -1.33 13.41 14.00
N ALA A 132 -1.38 13.06 12.73
CA ALA A 132 -1.53 14.01 11.64
C ALA A 132 -2.88 14.76 11.70
N ALA A 133 -3.95 14.09 12.13
CA ALA A 133 -5.24 14.73 12.38
C ALA A 133 -5.19 15.69 13.57
N ASP A 134 -4.48 15.34 14.65
CA ASP A 134 -4.27 16.21 15.80
C ASP A 134 -3.46 17.46 15.45
N GLU A 135 -2.46 17.35 14.58
CA GLU A 135 -1.73 18.50 14.05
C GLU A 135 -2.65 19.47 13.30
N ILE A 136 -3.58 18.97 12.47
CA ILE A 136 -4.57 19.81 11.80
C ILE A 136 -5.50 20.46 12.83
N ARG A 137 -5.98 19.73 13.84
CA ARG A 137 -6.84 20.27 14.91
C ARG A 137 -6.12 21.39 15.67
N ALA A 138 -4.85 21.18 16.02
CA ALA A 138 -4.03 22.16 16.72
C ALA A 138 -3.84 23.43 15.88
N ALA A 139 -3.52 23.29 14.59
CA ALA A 139 -3.39 24.41 13.68
C ALA A 139 -4.69 25.20 13.51
N ALA A 140 -5.83 24.50 13.36
CA ALA A 140 -7.13 25.16 13.27
C ALA A 140 -7.51 25.91 14.55
N LYS A 141 -7.23 25.31 15.72
CA LYS A 141 -7.43 25.95 17.02
C LYS A 141 -6.58 27.22 17.16
N LYS A 142 -5.29 27.13 16.84
CA LYS A 142 -4.36 28.27 16.86
C LYS A 142 -4.84 29.40 15.94
N ALA A 143 -5.25 29.07 14.72
CA ALA A 143 -5.77 30.06 13.77
C ALA A 143 -7.04 30.75 14.29
N HIS A 144 -7.93 30.01 14.97
CA HIS A 144 -9.12 30.58 15.59
C HIS A 144 -8.79 31.49 16.78
N GLU A 145 -7.77 31.17 17.57
CA GLU A 145 -7.29 32.02 18.67
C GLU A 145 -6.71 33.35 18.14
N GLU A 146 -5.97 33.30 17.02
CA GLU A 146 -5.42 34.48 16.35
C GLU A 146 -6.49 35.31 15.62
N ASN A 147 -7.53 34.64 15.09
CA ASN A 147 -8.66 35.28 14.42
C ASN A 147 -9.99 34.54 14.74
N PRO A 148 -10.78 35.03 15.70
CA PRO A 148 -12.03 34.40 16.13
C PRO A 148 -13.12 34.28 15.05
N HIS A 149 -12.98 34.95 13.91
CA HIS A 149 -13.90 34.81 12.78
C HIS A 149 -13.63 33.56 11.93
N LEU A 150 -12.51 32.86 12.15
CA LEU A 150 -12.19 31.63 11.43
C LEU A 150 -12.94 30.43 12.02
N THR A 151 -13.56 29.63 11.16
CA THR A 151 -14.26 28.41 11.59
C THR A 151 -13.30 27.25 11.80
N VAL A 152 -13.26 26.69 13.01
CA VAL A 152 -12.58 25.43 13.31
C VAL A 152 -13.36 24.28 12.66
N PRO A 153 -12.77 23.50 11.73
CA PRO A 153 -13.46 22.37 11.11
C PRO A 153 -13.60 21.22 12.13
N ARG A 154 -14.75 20.53 12.06
CA ARG A 154 -14.92 19.26 12.75
C ARG A 154 -14.29 18.16 11.92
N LEU A 155 -13.07 17.76 12.27
CA LEU A 155 -12.43 16.61 11.63
C LEU A 155 -13.06 15.30 12.12
N PRO A 156 -13.30 14.32 11.23
CA PRO A 156 -13.72 12.98 11.66
C PRO A 156 -12.65 12.35 12.55
N ALA A 157 -13.06 11.40 13.39
CA ALA A 157 -12.14 10.57 14.15
C ALA A 157 -11.54 9.50 13.23
N VAL A 158 -10.28 9.13 13.47
CA VAL A 158 -9.65 7.99 12.81
C VAL A 158 -9.72 6.81 13.77
N THR A 159 -10.36 5.73 13.35
CA THR A 159 -10.55 4.50 14.12
C THR A 159 -9.78 3.37 13.47
N LEU A 160 -9.14 2.54 14.28
CA LEU A 160 -8.49 1.32 13.81
C LEU A 160 -9.58 0.32 13.36
N PRO A 161 -9.64 -0.05 12.08
CA PRO A 161 -10.60 -1.03 11.59
C PRO A 161 -10.28 -2.43 12.08
N ASP A 162 -11.29 -3.29 12.14
CA ASP A 162 -11.13 -4.70 12.51
C ASP A 162 -10.67 -5.51 11.29
N ASP A 163 -9.50 -6.13 11.38
CA ASP A 163 -8.95 -7.05 10.39
C ASP A 163 -9.04 -8.52 10.82
N GLY A 164 -9.82 -8.81 11.87
CA GLY A 164 -10.05 -10.15 12.38
C GLY A 164 -10.79 -11.10 11.43
N PRO A 165 -10.89 -12.40 11.80
CA PRO A 165 -11.46 -13.45 10.95
C PRO A 165 -12.94 -13.22 10.59
N ASP A 166 -13.68 -12.53 11.46
CA ASP A 166 -15.10 -12.20 11.30
C ASP A 166 -15.33 -11.15 10.20
N SER A 167 -14.34 -10.31 9.91
CA SER A 167 -14.38 -9.32 8.82
C SER A 167 -14.37 -9.96 7.42
N GLY A 168 -14.03 -11.24 7.32
CA GLY A 168 -13.90 -11.99 6.06
C GLY A 168 -15.20 -12.48 5.42
N ALA A 169 -16.38 -12.09 5.91
CA ALA A 169 -17.66 -12.65 5.45
C ALA A 169 -17.92 -12.46 3.94
N ALA A 170 -17.38 -11.39 3.35
CA ALA A 170 -17.49 -11.10 1.92
C ALA A 170 -16.32 -11.68 1.08
N PHE A 171 -15.37 -12.37 1.71
CA PHE A 171 -14.23 -12.95 1.02
C PHE A 171 -14.65 -14.17 0.19
N HIS A 172 -14.26 -14.15 -1.09
CA HIS A 172 -14.44 -15.25 -2.03
C HIS A 172 -13.11 -15.47 -2.76
N GLY A 173 -12.33 -16.45 -2.32
CA GLY A 173 -11.01 -16.77 -2.86
C GLY A 173 -10.39 -17.98 -2.15
N GLU A 174 -9.12 -18.25 -2.44
CA GLU A 174 -8.34 -19.26 -1.72
C GLU A 174 -8.18 -18.85 -0.25
N GLU A 175 -8.40 -19.78 0.68
CA GLU A 175 -8.42 -19.48 2.11
C GLU A 175 -7.09 -18.89 2.60
N ILE A 176 -5.97 -19.29 1.98
CA ILE A 176 -4.64 -18.73 2.28
C ILE A 176 -4.50 -17.23 1.96
N ALA A 177 -5.42 -16.67 1.18
CA ALA A 177 -5.45 -15.24 0.88
C ALA A 177 -6.43 -14.46 1.77
N ARG A 178 -7.19 -15.13 2.65
CA ARG A 178 -8.24 -14.50 3.45
C ARG A 178 -7.69 -13.46 4.43
N ALA A 179 -6.61 -13.78 5.14
CA ALA A 179 -6.03 -12.86 6.12
C ALA A 179 -5.46 -11.60 5.44
N ALA A 180 -4.69 -11.77 4.36
CA ALA A 180 -4.23 -10.65 3.53
C ALA A 180 -5.39 -9.79 3.02
N TRP A 181 -6.50 -10.40 2.61
CA TRP A 181 -7.69 -9.66 2.18
C TRP A 181 -8.31 -8.85 3.31
N CYS A 182 -8.53 -9.43 4.50
CA CYS A 182 -9.07 -8.72 5.66
C CYS A 182 -8.21 -7.51 6.03
N THR A 183 -6.89 -7.72 6.15
CA THR A 183 -5.93 -6.64 6.46
C THR A 183 -5.89 -5.59 5.34
N ALA A 184 -6.03 -5.98 4.07
CA ALA A 184 -6.13 -5.03 2.97
C ALA A 184 -7.41 -4.19 3.02
N GLN A 185 -8.56 -4.78 3.38
CA GLN A 185 -9.79 -4.02 3.59
C GLN A 185 -9.64 -3.00 4.71
N ALA A 186 -9.06 -3.40 5.84
CA ALA A 186 -8.79 -2.50 6.97
C ALA A 186 -7.84 -1.36 6.56
N ALA A 187 -6.78 -1.65 5.81
CA ALA A 187 -5.88 -0.61 5.28
C ALA A 187 -6.62 0.34 4.32
N GLY A 188 -7.49 -0.20 3.46
CA GLY A 188 -8.33 0.59 2.56
C GLY A 188 -9.27 1.54 3.30
N GLU A 189 -9.88 1.08 4.40
CA GLU A 189 -10.72 1.91 5.24
C GLU A 189 -9.92 3.04 5.92
N LEU A 190 -8.71 2.78 6.41
CA LEU A 190 -7.84 3.84 6.94
C LEU A 190 -7.51 4.91 5.88
N VAL A 191 -7.29 4.51 4.62
CA VAL A 191 -7.10 5.45 3.51
C VAL A 191 -8.36 6.31 3.30
N GLU A 192 -9.55 5.73 3.37
CA GLU A 192 -10.81 6.46 3.26
C GLU A 192 -11.02 7.46 4.40
N GLN A 193 -10.77 7.03 5.64
CA GLN A 193 -10.84 7.88 6.80
C GLN A 193 -9.87 9.08 6.68
N TRP A 194 -8.66 8.85 6.16
CA TRP A 194 -7.71 9.93 5.89
C TRP A 194 -8.22 10.93 4.85
N PHE A 195 -8.80 10.44 3.75
CA PHE A 195 -9.36 11.32 2.73
C PHE A 195 -10.55 12.14 3.26
N ALA A 196 -11.34 11.58 4.19
CA ALA A 196 -12.38 12.33 4.87
C ALA A 196 -11.81 13.47 5.74
N VAL A 197 -10.70 13.22 6.46
CA VAL A 197 -9.97 14.27 7.21
C VAL A 197 -9.46 15.35 6.27
N GLU A 198 -8.76 14.97 5.20
CA GLU A 198 -8.16 15.91 4.25
C GLU A 198 -9.22 16.71 3.47
N SER A 199 -10.39 16.12 3.19
CA SER A 199 -11.54 16.83 2.61
C SER A 199 -12.00 17.99 3.51
N GLN A 200 -12.14 17.75 4.82
CA GLN A 200 -12.50 18.80 5.77
C GLN A 200 -11.40 19.87 5.88
N ARG A 201 -10.12 19.46 5.93
CA ARG A 201 -8.98 20.40 5.97
C ARG A 201 -8.96 21.32 4.75
N ARG A 202 -9.06 20.77 3.54
CA ARG A 202 -8.97 21.51 2.27
C ARG A 202 -10.14 22.46 2.04
N SER A 203 -11.26 22.22 2.71
CA SER A 203 -12.42 23.12 2.68
C SER A 203 -12.21 24.44 3.44
N ARG A 204 -11.05 24.65 4.08
CA ARG A 204 -10.72 25.88 4.84
C ARG A 204 -9.51 26.58 4.23
N ALA A 205 -9.66 27.87 3.91
CA ALA A 205 -8.59 28.65 3.27
C ALA A 205 -7.31 28.73 4.13
N HIS A 206 -7.45 29.09 5.41
CA HIS A 206 -6.32 29.18 6.35
C HIS A 206 -5.55 27.85 6.53
N LEU A 207 -6.23 26.70 6.44
CA LEU A 207 -5.58 25.39 6.48
C LEU A 207 -4.94 24.99 5.15
N LYS A 208 -5.45 25.48 4.01
CA LYS A 208 -4.78 25.31 2.71
C LYS A 208 -3.50 26.13 2.63
N GLU A 209 -3.48 27.33 3.20
CA GLU A 209 -2.26 28.14 3.30
C GLU A 209 -1.18 27.45 4.15
N THR A 210 -1.59 26.75 5.21
CA THR A 210 -0.68 26.06 6.13
C THR A 210 -0.19 24.71 5.59
N PHE A 211 -1.09 23.89 5.04
CA PHE A 211 -0.81 22.49 4.69
C PHE A 211 -0.83 22.19 3.19
N GLY A 212 -1.03 23.21 2.35
CA GLY A 212 -1.18 23.06 0.91
C GLY A 212 -2.62 22.78 0.45
N PRO A 213 -2.93 22.99 -0.84
CA PRO A 213 -4.27 22.84 -1.39
C PRO A 213 -4.65 21.40 -1.73
N ASP A 214 -3.67 20.49 -1.84
CA ASP A 214 -3.86 19.12 -2.32
C ASP A 214 -4.06 18.13 -1.17
N VAL A 215 -4.56 16.93 -1.48
CA VAL A 215 -4.65 15.85 -0.50
C VAL A 215 -3.24 15.42 -0.15
N ARG A 216 -2.89 15.42 1.13
CA ARG A 216 -1.58 14.93 1.58
C ARG A 216 -1.51 13.40 1.49
N PRO A 217 -0.34 12.81 1.19
CA PRO A 217 -0.14 11.37 1.26
C PRO A 217 -0.39 10.86 2.68
N LEU A 218 -0.66 9.55 2.81
CA LEU A 218 -0.75 8.93 4.13
C LEU A 218 0.60 9.08 4.85
N PRO A 219 0.61 9.40 6.16
CA PRO A 219 1.83 9.47 6.95
C PRO A 219 2.32 8.05 7.28
N LEU A 220 2.97 7.37 6.34
CA LEU A 220 3.37 5.97 6.47
C LEU A 220 4.75 5.76 7.11
N GLY A 221 5.48 6.83 7.44
CA GLY A 221 6.85 6.78 7.95
C GLY A 221 7.82 7.50 7.03
#